data_AF-A0A543AZ44-F1
#
_entry.id   AF-A0A543AZ44-F1
#
_cell.length_a   1.000
_cell.length_b   1.000
_cell.length_c   1.000
_cell.angle_alpha   90.00
_cell.angle_beta   90.00
_cell.angle_gamma   90.00
#
_symmetry.space_group_name_H-M   'P 1'
#
loop_
_entity.id
_entity.type
_entity.pdbx_description
1 polymer ?
#
loop_
_entity_poly.entity_id
_entity_poly.type
_entity_poly.pdbx_seq_one_letter_code
_entity_poly.pdbx_strand_id
1 'polypeptide(L)' 'MKPDEDREVALSEDFDILPDQTRDDTDHGWGESRSRSRRDDDERLLAERPPHWG' A
#
# COMPACT_ATOMS: atom_id res chain seq x y z
N MET A 1 -8.77 -19.50 -19.18
CA MET A 1 -8.46 -19.04 -17.82
C MET A 1 -9.51 -18.04 -17.43
N LYS A 2 -10.12 -18.16 -16.26
CA LYS A 2 -11.03 -17.12 -15.76
C LYS A 2 -10.22 -15.89 -15.33
N PRO A 3 -10.76 -14.67 -15.45
CA PRO A 3 -10.13 -13.48 -14.87
C PRO A 3 -9.97 -13.66 -13.36
N ASP A 4 -8.95 -13.04 -12.77
CA ASP A 4 -8.65 -13.20 -11.34
C ASP A 4 -9.81 -12.73 -10.46
N GLU A 5 -10.61 -11.78 -10.96
CA GLU A 5 -11.82 -11.25 -10.33
C GLU A 5 -12.92 -12.31 -10.11
N ASP A 6 -12.94 -13.38 -10.91
CA ASP A 6 -13.90 -14.49 -10.80
C ASP A 6 -13.39 -15.63 -9.89
N ARG A 7 -12.24 -15.44 -9.22
CA ARG A 7 -11.67 -16.45 -8.32
C ARG A 7 -12.39 -16.44 -6.97
N GLU A 8 -13.06 -17.54 -6.66
CA GLU A 8 -13.71 -17.70 -5.35
C GLU A 8 -12.66 -17.71 -4.21
N VAL A 9 -12.87 -16.85 -3.21
CA VAL A 9 -12.10 -16.83 -1.96
C VAL A 9 -12.92 -17.52 -0.89
N ALA A 10 -12.54 -18.75 -0.53
CA ALA A 10 -13.20 -19.50 0.52
C ALA A 10 -12.85 -18.89 1.89
N LEU A 11 -13.88 -18.42 2.60
CA LEU A 11 -13.79 -17.95 3.98
C LEU A 11 -14.16 -19.12 4.92
N SER A 12 -13.21 -19.63 5.71
CA SER A 12 -13.46 -20.60 6.78
C SER A 12 -14.17 -19.98 8.00
N GLU A 13 -14.73 -20.78 8.89
CA GLU A 13 -15.35 -20.25 10.12
C GLU A 13 -14.34 -20.08 11.28
N ASP A 14 -13.14 -20.67 11.13
CA ASP A 14 -12.01 -20.56 12.07
C ASP A 14 -11.07 -19.41 11.68
N PHE A 15 -11.51 -18.17 11.86
CA PHE A 15 -10.67 -17.00 11.64
C PHE A 15 -10.40 -16.20 12.89
N ASP A 16 -9.13 -15.81 13.06
CA ASP A 16 -8.71 -14.85 14.06
C ASP A 16 -9.05 -13.44 13.58
N ILE A 17 -9.89 -12.73 14.34
CA ILE A 17 -10.13 -11.31 14.11
C ILE A 17 -8.86 -10.55 14.50
N LEU A 18 -8.14 -10.08 13.49
CA LEU A 18 -7.01 -9.19 13.70
C LEU A 18 -7.49 -7.84 14.24
N PRO A 19 -6.67 -7.15 15.05
CA PRO A 19 -6.95 -5.78 15.45
C PRO A 19 -7.08 -4.87 14.21
N ASP A 20 -7.85 -3.78 14.33
CA ASP A 20 -8.05 -2.79 13.27
C ASP A 20 -6.74 -2.22 12.70
N GLN A 21 -5.66 -2.29 13.48
CA GLN A 21 -4.31 -1.90 13.09
C GLN A 21 -3.31 -2.94 13.59
N THR A 22 -2.47 -3.46 12.69
CA THR A 22 -1.34 -4.31 13.10
C THR A 22 -0.18 -3.44 13.58
N ARG A 23 0.69 -3.99 14.42
CA ARG A 23 1.85 -3.24 14.97
C ARG A 23 2.86 -2.84 13.88
N ASP A 24 2.78 -3.52 12.75
CA ASP A 24 3.65 -3.43 11.58
C ASP A 24 3.05 -2.49 10.51
N ASP A 25 1.81 -2.06 10.68
CA ASP A 25 1.18 -0.98 9.91
C ASP A 25 1.84 0.36 10.30
N THR A 26 2.96 0.63 9.65
CA THR A 26 3.68 1.89 9.77
C THR A 26 3.90 2.45 8.38
N ASP A 27 3.86 3.77 8.26
CA ASP A 27 4.31 4.53 7.10
C ASP A 27 5.83 4.43 6.87
N HIS A 28 6.52 3.62 7.66
CA HIS A 28 7.97 3.47 7.63
C HIS A 28 8.39 2.75 6.34
N GLY A 29 9.20 3.43 5.51
CA GLY A 29 9.61 2.93 4.18
C GLY A 29 8.57 3.18 3.07
N TRP A 30 7.39 3.69 3.43
CA TRP A 30 6.37 4.17 2.50
C TRP A 30 6.45 5.69 2.40
N GLY A 31 7.24 6.17 1.45
CA GLY A 31 7.24 7.56 1.01
C GLY A 31 7.85 8.57 1.98
N GLU A 32 7.69 8.47 3.33
CA GLU A 32 8.34 9.47 4.18
C GLU A 32 8.30 9.34 5.71
N SER A 33 9.23 10.05 6.37
CA SER A 33 9.21 10.33 7.82
C SER A 33 8.62 11.70 8.18
N ARG A 34 7.89 11.74 9.31
CA ARG A 34 6.93 12.76 9.79
C ARG A 34 7.41 14.22 9.99
N SER A 35 8.60 14.66 9.56
CA SER A 35 8.93 16.11 9.67
C SER A 35 10.04 16.71 8.78
N ARG A 36 10.85 15.95 8.02
CA ARG A 36 12.06 16.55 7.40
C ARG A 36 12.37 16.21 5.94
N SER A 37 11.68 15.28 5.30
CA SER A 37 12.08 14.81 3.95
C SER A 37 11.18 15.27 2.79
N ARG A 38 9.93 15.74 3.04
CA ARG A 38 8.92 16.00 1.97
C ARG A 38 9.41 16.77 0.76
N ARG A 39 10.19 17.82 0.99
CA ARG A 39 10.62 18.71 -0.09
C ARG A 39 11.64 18.09 -1.05
N ASP A 40 12.39 17.08 -0.60
CA ASP A 40 13.43 16.42 -1.41
C ASP A 40 12.85 15.22 -2.17
N ASP A 41 11.84 14.54 -1.62
CA ASP A 41 11.24 13.34 -2.22
C ASP A 41 10.20 13.67 -3.31
N ASP A 42 9.43 14.75 -3.15
CA ASP A 42 8.44 15.20 -4.13
C ASP A 42 9.03 15.47 -5.53
N GLU A 43 10.25 16.03 -5.60
CA GLU A 43 10.92 16.31 -6.88
C GLU A 43 11.32 15.02 -7.60
N ARG A 44 11.83 14.01 -6.88
CA ARG A 44 12.15 12.68 -7.43
C ARG A 44 10.88 11.98 -7.94
N LEU A 45 9.82 11.98 -7.14
CA LEU A 45 8.56 11.32 -7.48
C LEU A 45 7.89 11.92 -8.71
N LEU A 46 7.97 13.25 -8.88
CA LEU A 46 7.47 13.94 -10.07
C LEU A 46 8.32 13.65 -11.31
N ALA A 47 9.65 13.55 -11.16
CA ALA A 47 10.56 13.22 -12.25
C ALA A 47 10.40 11.78 -12.75
N GLU A 48 10.06 10.85 -11.85
CA GLU A 48 9.89 9.42 -12.14
C GLU A 48 8.45 9.02 -12.50
N ARG A 49 7.57 10.01 -12.67
CA ARG A 49 6.14 9.78 -12.89
C ARG A 49 5.88 8.87 -14.11
N PRO A 50 5.16 7.75 -13.92
CA PRO A 50 4.75 6.88 -15.02
C PRO A 50 3.85 7.57 -16.04
N PRO A 51 3.86 7.14 -17.33
CA PRO A 51 3.09 7.76 -18.39
C PRO A 51 1.55 7.74 -18.20
N HIS A 52 1.04 6.83 -17.37
CA HIS A 52 -0.39 6.63 -17.14
C HIS A 52 -0.96 7.47 -15.97
N TRP A 53 -0.16 8.34 -15.34
CA TRP A 53 -0.63 9.28 -14.30
C TRP A 53 -1.23 10.57 -14.89
N GLY A 54 -1.52 10.62 -16.19
CA GLY A 54 -2.12 11.74 -16.91
C GLY A 54 -3.51 11.42 -17.43
#